data_AF-A0A520KL78-F1
#
_entry.id   AF-A0A520KL78-F1
#
_cell.length_a   1.000
_cell.length_b   1.000
_cell.length_c   1.000
_cell.angle_alpha   90.00
_cell.angle_beta   90.00
_cell.angle_gamma   90.00
#
_symmetry.space_group_name_H-M   'P 1'
#
loop_
_entity.id
_entity.type
_entity.pdbx_description
1 polymer ?
#
loop_
_entity_poly.entity_id
_entity_poly.type
_entity_poly.pdbx_seq_one_letter_code
_entity_poly.pdbx_strand_id
1 'polypeptide(L)'
;MTEEPYVQYVDASKNFNLNAYDPVRETIILDEKLKDYPLAHEVILEHELKHYHLKNPLKHAWHDIKDRWRFYGSSSKAMKETRQYYRDINTEWQLKHISNLLANVLSYLATPLYIIPFIKRCLRRGEKSIRRVLTGWI
;
A
#
# COMPACT_ATOMS: atom_id res chain seq x y z
N MET A 1 -13.28 22.12 -7.71
CA MET A 1 -13.52 20.95 -8.57
C MET A 1 -12.30 20.07 -8.43
N THR A 2 -12.42 18.91 -7.79
CA THR A 2 -11.36 17.90 -7.84
C THR A 2 -11.50 17.21 -9.19
N GLU A 3 -10.52 17.38 -10.06
CA GLU A 3 -10.47 16.68 -11.34
C GLU A 3 -10.38 15.18 -11.06
N GLU A 4 -11.15 14.37 -11.77
CA GLU A 4 -11.06 12.92 -11.69
C GLU A 4 -9.74 12.46 -12.34
N PRO A 5 -9.03 11.49 -11.76
CA PRO A 5 -7.75 11.05 -12.32
C PRO A 5 -7.97 10.38 -13.67
N TYR A 6 -7.02 10.58 -14.59
CA TYR A 6 -7.06 9.94 -15.90
C TYR A 6 -6.86 8.43 -15.75
N VAL A 7 -7.65 7.61 -16.46
CA VAL A 7 -7.53 6.15 -16.43
C VAL A 7 -6.93 5.65 -17.73
N GLN A 8 -5.77 5.00 -17.64
CA GLN A 8 -5.05 4.41 -18.77
C GLN A 8 -5.07 2.88 -18.68
N TYR A 9 -5.39 2.20 -19.78
CA TYR A 9 -5.26 0.75 -19.88
C TYR A 9 -3.97 0.36 -20.58
N VAL A 10 -3.24 -0.60 -20.00
CA VAL A 10 -1.96 -1.10 -20.54
C VAL A 10 -1.92 -2.62 -20.51
N ASP A 11 -1.19 -3.21 -21.44
CA ASP A 11 -0.97 -4.66 -21.50
C ASP A 11 -0.04 -5.11 -20.36
N ALA A 12 -0.58 -5.96 -19.47
CA ALA A 12 0.14 -6.55 -18.34
C ALA A 12 1.42 -7.31 -18.70
N SER A 13 1.51 -7.86 -19.91
CA SER A 13 2.71 -8.58 -20.34
C SER A 13 3.93 -7.66 -20.52
N LYS A 14 3.72 -6.35 -20.62
CA LYS A 14 4.76 -5.35 -20.94
C LYS A 14 5.14 -4.44 -19.77
N ASN A 15 4.41 -4.49 -18.66
CA ASN A 15 4.61 -3.59 -17.52
C ASN A 15 4.59 -4.34 -16.18
N PHE A 16 5.58 -4.05 -15.33
CA PHE A 16 5.67 -4.64 -13.98
C PHE A 16 4.82 -3.91 -12.93
N ASN A 17 4.43 -2.66 -13.18
CA ASN A 17 3.53 -1.87 -12.34
C ASN A 17 2.16 -1.81 -13.00
N LEU A 18 1.30 -2.76 -12.62
CA LEU A 18 -0.08 -2.86 -13.09
C LEU A 18 -1.03 -2.57 -11.94
N ASN A 19 -2.20 -2.05 -12.28
CA ASN A 19 -3.27 -1.75 -11.34
C ASN A 19 -2.73 -0.87 -10.21
N ALA A 20 -2.25 0.30 -10.59
CA ALA A 20 -1.59 1.23 -9.69
C ALA A 20 -1.87 2.68 -10.09
N TYR A 21 -2.04 3.52 -9.08
CA TYR A 21 -2.05 4.96 -9.21
C TYR A 21 -0.63 5.53 -9.31
N ASP A 22 -0.36 6.31 -10.37
CA ASP A 22 0.85 7.11 -10.54
C ASP A 22 0.63 8.54 -10.02
N PRO A 23 1.20 8.91 -8.85
CA PRO A 23 1.01 10.24 -8.27
C PRO A 23 1.73 11.36 -9.01
N VAL A 24 2.72 11.04 -9.86
CA VAL A 24 3.46 12.05 -10.63
C VAL A 24 2.66 12.46 -11.86
N ARG A 25 1.98 11.50 -12.49
CA ARG A 25 1.15 11.72 -13.69
C ARG A 25 -0.34 11.89 -13.38
N GLU A 26 -0.72 11.79 -12.11
CA GLU A 26 -2.11 11.79 -11.64
C GLU A 26 -2.99 10.82 -12.46
N THR A 27 -2.42 9.65 -12.77
CA THR A 27 -3.02 8.67 -13.69
C THR A 27 -3.17 7.33 -13.00
N ILE A 28 -4.35 6.71 -13.14
CA ILE A 28 -4.60 5.32 -12.76
C ILE A 28 -4.25 4.43 -13.94
N ILE A 29 -3.29 3.52 -13.74
CA ILE A 29 -2.85 2.57 -14.75
C ILE A 29 -3.49 1.21 -14.44
N LEU A 30 -4.39 0.77 -15.30
CA LEU A 30 -5.08 -0.52 -15.19
C LEU A 30 -4.61 -1.48 -16.28
N ASP A 31 -4.64 -2.77 -15.97
CA ASP A 31 -4.43 -3.82 -16.98
C ASP A 31 -5.59 -3.86 -17.99
N GLU A 32 -5.29 -3.98 -19.27
CA GLU A 32 -6.28 -4.12 -20.32
C GLU A 32 -7.16 -5.37 -20.15
N LYS A 33 -6.61 -6.48 -19.63
CA LYS A 33 -7.39 -7.69 -19.35
C LYS A 33 -8.52 -7.47 -18.33
N LEU A 34 -8.47 -6.42 -17.51
CA LEU A 34 -9.57 -6.13 -16.57
C LEU A 34 -10.91 -5.86 -17.26
N LYS A 35 -10.91 -5.49 -18.54
CA LYS A 35 -12.14 -5.31 -19.33
C LYS A 35 -12.97 -6.60 -19.42
N ASP A 36 -12.34 -7.76 -19.29
CA ASP A 36 -13.00 -9.07 -19.29
C ASP A 36 -13.57 -9.46 -17.91
N TYR A 37 -13.29 -8.67 -16.86
CA TYR A 37 -13.66 -8.94 -15.47
C TYR A 37 -14.32 -7.69 -14.84
N PRO A 38 -15.59 -7.39 -15.17
CA PRO A 38 -16.21 -6.10 -14.84
C PRO A 38 -16.31 -5.81 -13.34
N LEU A 39 -16.56 -6.81 -12.49
CA LEU A 39 -16.60 -6.59 -11.03
C LEU A 39 -15.20 -6.47 -10.45
N ALA A 40 -14.21 -7.18 -11.00
CA ALA A 40 -12.82 -7.00 -10.61
C ALA A 40 -12.31 -5.61 -10.99
N HIS A 41 -12.70 -5.13 -12.17
CA HIS A 41 -12.41 -3.79 -12.66
C HIS A 41 -12.94 -2.72 -11.71
N GLU A 42 -14.23 -2.77 -11.36
CA GLU A 42 -14.84 -1.82 -10.42
C GLU A 42 -14.11 -1.81 -9.07
N VAL A 43 -13.80 -2.99 -8.54
CA VAL A 43 -13.09 -3.15 -7.26
C VAL A 43 -11.71 -2.53 -7.30
N ILE A 44 -10.93 -2.82 -8.35
CA ILE A 44 -9.55 -2.35 -8.48
C ILE A 44 -9.54 -0.86 -8.75
N LEU A 45 -10.43 -0.35 -9.61
CA LEU A 45 -10.57 1.07 -9.86
C LEU A 45 -10.95 1.83 -8.58
N GLU A 46 -11.89 1.31 -7.78
CA GLU A 46 -12.27 1.91 -6.49
C GLU A 46 -11.09 1.96 -5.50
N HIS A 47 -10.23 0.94 -5.51
CA HIS A 47 -9.01 0.89 -4.70
C HIS A 47 -8.01 1.98 -5.14
N GLU A 48 -7.73 2.09 -6.45
CA GLU A 48 -6.80 3.10 -6.97
C GLU A 48 -7.33 4.54 -6.80
N LEU A 49 -8.64 4.74 -6.92
CA LEU A 49 -9.28 6.03 -6.63
C LEU A 49 -9.10 6.44 -5.16
N LYS A 50 -9.12 5.50 -4.22
CA LYS A 50 -8.84 5.80 -2.82
C LYS A 50 -7.38 6.19 -2.63
N HIS A 51 -6.44 5.59 -3.36
CA HIS A 51 -5.05 6.06 -3.38
C HIS A 51 -4.92 7.49 -3.90
N TYR A 52 -5.69 7.87 -4.92
CA TYR A 52 -5.73 9.26 -5.39
C TYR A 52 -6.23 10.24 -4.31
N HIS A 53 -7.27 9.87 -3.55
CA HIS A 53 -7.86 10.75 -2.55
C HIS A 53 -7.12 10.78 -1.20
N LEU A 54 -6.37 9.74 -0.87
CA LEU A 54 -5.58 9.69 0.35
C LEU A 54 -4.28 10.48 0.15
N LYS A 55 -4.01 11.44 1.04
CA LYS A 55 -2.74 12.20 1.08
C LYS A 55 -1.84 11.77 2.22
N ASN A 56 -2.31 10.89 3.11
CA ASN A 56 -1.62 10.53 4.34
C ASN A 56 -1.10 9.08 4.26
N PRO A 57 0.23 8.85 4.30
CA PRO A 57 0.83 7.53 4.10
C PRO A 57 0.36 6.47 5.11
N LEU A 58 0.02 6.86 6.34
CA LEU A 58 -0.54 5.92 7.33
C LEU A 58 -1.96 5.47 6.95
N LYS A 59 -2.74 6.36 6.32
CA LYS A 59 -4.07 6.01 5.81
C LYS A 59 -3.99 5.11 4.58
N HIS A 60 -2.98 5.28 3.72
CA HIS A 60 -2.72 4.33 2.62
C HIS A 60 -2.43 2.94 3.18
N ALA A 61 -1.48 2.83 4.10
CA ALA A 61 -1.12 1.53 4.66
C ALA A 61 -2.30 0.82 5.33
N TRP A 62 -3.11 1.56 6.11
CA TRP A 62 -4.30 0.99 6.73
C TRP A 62 -5.37 0.57 5.71
N HIS A 63 -5.54 1.37 4.66
CA HIS A 63 -6.45 1.07 3.56
C HIS A 63 -6.04 -0.23 2.85
N ASP A 64 -4.76 -0.40 2.55
CA ASP A 64 -4.23 -1.60 1.88
C ASP A 64 -4.43 -2.84 2.73
N ILE A 65 -4.19 -2.75 4.05
CA ILE A 65 -4.40 -3.86 4.97
C ILE A 65 -5.89 -4.26 4.97
N LYS A 66 -6.80 -3.28 5.04
CA LYS A 66 -8.25 -3.53 5.06
C LYS A 66 -8.73 -4.17 3.77
N ASP A 67 -8.33 -3.65 2.61
CA ASP A 67 -8.74 -4.16 1.31
C ASP A 67 -8.16 -5.55 1.07
N ARG A 68 -6.94 -5.82 1.52
CA ARG A 68 -6.36 -7.18 1.49
C ARG A 68 -7.12 -8.16 2.37
N TRP A 69 -7.52 -7.75 3.57
CA TRP A 69 -8.31 -8.61 4.44
C TRP A 69 -9.67 -8.94 3.80
N ARG A 70 -10.30 -7.96 3.15
CA ARG A 70 -11.52 -8.15 2.35
C ARG A 70 -11.28 -9.08 1.16
N PHE A 71 -10.17 -8.93 0.45
CA PHE A 71 -9.82 -9.75 -0.70
C PHE A 71 -9.68 -11.24 -0.35
N TYR A 72 -9.08 -11.59 0.79
CA TYR A 72 -8.95 -12.99 1.20
C TYR A 72 -10.17 -13.52 1.99
N GLY A 73 -10.82 -12.66 2.80
CA GLY A 73 -11.92 -13.07 3.67
C GLY A 73 -13.31 -13.07 3.02
N SER A 74 -13.52 -12.36 1.91
CA SER A 74 -14.85 -12.23 1.31
C SER A 74 -15.16 -13.32 0.29
N SER A 75 -16.38 -13.86 0.36
CA SER A 75 -16.97 -14.79 -0.60
C SER A 75 -17.83 -14.11 -1.68
N SER A 76 -17.84 -12.78 -1.73
CA SER A 76 -18.62 -12.01 -2.72
C SER A 76 -18.22 -12.33 -4.16
N LYS A 77 -19.18 -12.18 -5.09
CA LYS A 77 -18.96 -12.41 -6.54
C LYS A 77 -17.82 -11.54 -7.06
N ALA A 78 -17.78 -10.27 -6.66
CA ALA A 78 -16.72 -9.34 -7.02
C ALA A 78 -15.34 -9.85 -6.57
N MET A 79 -15.14 -10.19 -5.30
CA MET A 79 -13.83 -10.71 -4.84
C MET A 79 -13.46 -12.06 -5.47
N LYS A 80 -14.43 -12.92 -5.77
CA LYS A 80 -14.18 -14.16 -6.52
C LYS A 80 -13.64 -13.86 -7.91
N GLU A 81 -14.25 -12.90 -8.61
CA GLU A 81 -13.79 -12.47 -9.93
C GLU A 81 -12.43 -11.78 -9.86
N THR A 82 -12.19 -10.90 -8.87
CA THR A 82 -10.87 -10.28 -8.66
C THR A 82 -9.78 -11.33 -8.43
N ARG A 83 -10.05 -12.37 -7.62
CA ARG A 83 -9.12 -13.49 -7.43
C ARG A 83 -8.90 -14.30 -8.71
N GLN A 84 -9.94 -14.47 -9.52
CA GLN A 84 -9.85 -15.16 -10.81
C GLN A 84 -8.96 -14.38 -11.78
N TYR A 85 -9.22 -13.07 -11.94
CA TYR A 85 -8.38 -12.15 -12.70
C TYR A 85 -6.90 -12.26 -12.30
N TYR A 86 -6.59 -12.15 -11.00
CA TYR A 86 -5.20 -12.28 -10.52
C TYR A 86 -4.57 -13.65 -10.75
N ARG A 87 -5.36 -14.73 -10.91
CA ARG A 87 -4.85 -16.05 -11.30
C ARG A 87 -4.54 -16.10 -12.80
N ASP A 88 -5.38 -15.48 -13.62
CA ASP A 88 -5.33 -15.56 -15.08
C ASP A 88 -4.24 -14.67 -15.69
N ILE A 89 -3.78 -13.65 -14.96
CA ILE A 89 -2.70 -12.78 -15.42
C ILE A 89 -1.31 -13.29 -15.02
N ASN A 90 -1.14 -13.93 -13.86
CA ASN A 90 0.20 -14.32 -13.40
C ASN A 90 0.21 -15.25 -12.16
N THR A 91 0.70 -16.49 -12.33
CA THR A 91 0.83 -17.48 -11.24
C THR A 91 2.02 -17.16 -10.30
N GLU A 92 3.11 -16.59 -10.83
CA GLU A 92 4.29 -16.19 -10.03
C GLU A 92 4.06 -14.93 -9.21
N TRP A 93 3.22 -14.02 -9.71
CA TRP A 93 2.89 -12.79 -9.01
C TRP A 93 2.27 -13.07 -7.65
N GLN A 94 1.37 -14.07 -7.52
CA GLN A 94 0.73 -14.40 -6.24
C GLN A 94 1.75 -14.76 -5.14
N LEU A 95 2.78 -15.55 -5.45
CA LEU A 95 3.82 -15.93 -4.50
C LEU A 95 4.67 -14.72 -4.08
N LYS A 96 5.09 -13.91 -5.06
CA LYS A 96 5.86 -12.68 -4.82
C LYS A 96 5.05 -11.62 -4.06
N HIS A 97 3.74 -11.59 -4.29
CA HIS A 97 2.82 -10.66 -3.64
C HIS A 97 2.54 -11.07 -2.19
N ILE A 98 2.43 -12.38 -1.90
CA ILE A 98 2.34 -12.91 -0.53
C ILE A 98 3.67 -12.71 0.21
N SER A 99 4.82 -12.90 -0.43
CA SER A 99 6.12 -12.67 0.21
C SER A 99 6.33 -11.19 0.53
N ASN A 100 5.98 -10.28 -0.38
CA ASN A 100 6.06 -8.84 -0.14
C ASN A 100 5.06 -8.38 0.93
N LEU A 101 3.89 -9.02 1.00
CA LEU A 101 2.92 -8.80 2.08
C LEU A 101 3.53 -9.15 3.44
N LEU A 102 4.07 -10.36 3.58
CA LEU A 102 4.70 -10.81 4.82
C LEU A 102 5.88 -9.91 5.18
N ALA A 103 6.72 -9.55 4.21
CA ALA A 103 7.86 -8.67 4.42
C ALA A 103 7.42 -7.27 4.91
N ASN A 104 6.40 -6.67 4.30
CA ASN A 104 5.89 -5.37 4.70
C ASN A 104 5.23 -5.43 6.08
N VAL A 105 4.37 -6.42 6.35
CA VAL A 105 3.75 -6.59 7.67
C VAL A 105 4.82 -6.81 8.74
N LEU A 106 5.83 -7.65 8.47
CA LEU A 106 6.95 -7.88 9.38
C LEU A 106 7.80 -6.62 9.58
N SER A 107 8.09 -5.86 8.52
CA SER A 107 8.84 -4.61 8.64
C SER A 107 8.06 -3.59 9.47
N TYR A 108 6.74 -3.49 9.29
CA TYR A 108 5.89 -2.59 10.08
C TYR A 108 5.73 -3.01 11.53
N LEU A 109 5.72 -4.31 11.84
CA LEU A 109 5.76 -4.82 13.23
C LEU A 109 7.15 -4.66 13.87
N ALA A 110 8.22 -4.77 13.08
CA ALA A 110 9.59 -4.55 13.55
C ALA A 110 9.90 -3.06 13.74
N THR A 111 9.30 -2.17 12.94
CA THR A 111 9.50 -0.71 13.02
C THR A 111 9.34 -0.15 14.43
N PRO A 112 8.25 -0.40 15.19
CA PRO A 112 8.14 0.06 16.57
C PRO A 112 9.18 -0.58 17.49
N LEU A 113 9.59 -1.83 17.26
CA LEU A 113 10.65 -2.49 18.05
C LEU A 113 12.03 -1.84 17.87
N TYR A 114 12.32 -1.21 16.72
CA TYR A 114 13.59 -0.52 16.47
C TYR A 114 13.51 1.00 16.71
N ILE A 115 12.41 1.65 16.31
CA ILE A 115 12.22 3.10 16.42
C ILE A 115 11.97 3.53 17.87
N ILE A 116 11.15 2.80 18.64
CA ILE A 116 10.84 3.19 20.03
C ILE A 116 12.10 3.19 20.93
N PRO A 117 12.97 2.17 20.92
CA PRO A 117 14.22 2.24 21.68
C PRO A 117 15.17 3.32 21.16
N PHE A 118 15.19 3.61 19.86
CA PHE A 118 15.98 4.71 19.29
C PHE A 118 15.50 6.07 19.80
N ILE A 119 14.20 6.36 19.72
CA ILE A 119 13.59 7.58 20.26
C ILE A 119 13.83 7.69 21.76
N LYS A 120 13.63 6.61 22.53
CA LYS A 120 13.96 6.58 23.98
C LYS A 120 15.43 6.90 24.25
N ARG A 121 16.35 6.47 23.39
CA ARG A 121 17.78 6.75 23.51
C ARG A 121 18.11 8.21 23.21
N CYS A 122 17.49 8.78 22.17
CA CYS A 122 17.62 10.20 21.83
C CYS A 122 17.07 11.09 22.94
N LEU A 123 15.87 10.79 23.46
CA LEU A 123 15.27 11.53 24.58
C LEU A 123 16.17 11.49 25.83
N ARG A 124 16.69 10.32 26.21
CA ARG A 124 17.63 10.20 27.35
C ARG A 124 18.94 10.97 27.14
N ARG A 125 19.44 11.08 25.91
CA ARG A 125 20.64 11.89 25.61
C ARG A 125 20.35 13.38 25.69
N GLY A 126 19.20 13.82 25.19
CA GLY A 126 18.72 15.20 25.33
C GLY A 126 18.58 15.59 26.81
N GLU A 127 17.93 14.74 27.60
CA GLU A 127 17.71 14.94 29.03
C GLU A 127 19.04 15.04 29.82
N LYS A 128 20.01 14.17 29.52
CA LYS A 128 21.36 14.26 30.10
C LYS A 128 22.09 15.55 29.71
N SER A 129 21.92 16.03 28.49
CA SER A 129 22.56 17.26 28.01
C SER A 129 21.97 18.49 28.71
N ILE A 130 20.64 18.55 28.83
CA ILE A 130 19.93 19.60 29.58
C ILE A 130 20.36 19.60 31.05
N ARG A 131 20.47 18.41 31.67
CA ARG A 131 20.90 18.30 33.08
C ARG A 131 22.30 18.84 33.31
N ARG A 132 23.26 18.59 32.41
CA ARG A 132 24.63 19.12 32.52
C ARG A 132 24.68 20.65 32.47
N VAL A 133 23.89 21.25 31.57
CA VAL A 133 23.76 22.71 31.48
C VAL A 133 23.15 23.28 32.76
N LEU A 134 22.10 22.65 33.30
CA LEU A 134 21.43 23.11 34.53
C LEU A 134 22.26 22.93 35.81
N THR A 135 23.14 21.92 35.87
CA THR A 135 24.00 21.68 37.05
C THR A 135 25.33 22.42 36.99
N GLY A 136 25.58 23.25 35.98
CA GLY A 136 26.81 24.03 35.86
C GLY A 136 28.07 23.20 35.59
N TRP A 137 27.92 21.98 35.06
CA TRP A 137 29.04 21.16 34.60
C TRP A 137 29.29 21.48 33.11
N ILE A 138 29.94 22.61 32.85
CA ILE A 138 30.58 22.94 31.56
C ILE A 138 32.05 23.21 31.86
#